data_AF-A0A372E5F7-F1
#
_entry.id   AF-A0A372E5F7-F1
#
_cell.length_a   1.000
_cell.length_b   1.000
_cell.length_c   1.000
_cell.angle_alpha   90.00
_cell.angle_beta   90.00
_cell.angle_gamma   90.00
#
_symmetry.space_group_name_H-M   'P 1'
#
loop_
_entity.id
_entity.type
_entity.pdbx_description
1 polymer ?
#
loop_
_entity_poly.entity_id
_entity_poly.type
_entity_poly.pdbx_seq_one_letter_code
_entity_poly.pdbx_strand_id
1 'polypeptide(L)'
;MRILAPNQLLLMTLPAPSSRLSVLLLGLLGMGGITASCQSAGGEVAAARQSTAVALAVPVAPTSAVDSLAPTPLVPLPDVPPELRAAVAELRGRLGPEAAALRPEVLERACVGYLNLRQAGRISRPGILAVADMDLPSSEPRLWVLDLRAGQVLHRSPVAHGRGSGDLRARRFSNTIKSACTSLGFYRTQDTYRGKHGLSRRLRGLDAGQNDNALRRYVVLHSADYVSAAYLERHGQAGNSRGCPALPPDQYRAIMGPWARAAACTSAAPAWSRSGSMLPKQPSGWRHGGGSNDWMVIIHP
;
A
#
# COMPACT_ATOMS: atom_id res chain seq x y z
N MET A 1 -12.30 18.01 -3.72
CA MET A 1 -11.96 16.81 -4.51
C MET A 1 -12.47 17.07 -5.92
N ARG A 2 -11.61 17.46 -6.89
CA ARG A 2 -12.06 17.75 -8.26
C ARG A 2 -12.17 16.43 -9.02
N ILE A 3 -13.39 16.05 -9.36
CA ILE A 3 -13.72 14.80 -10.05
C ILE A 3 -13.37 14.93 -11.54
N LEU A 4 -12.87 13.83 -12.11
CA LEU A 4 -12.32 13.71 -13.46
C LEU A 4 -13.40 13.81 -14.55
N ALA A 5 -13.04 14.41 -15.69
CA ALA A 5 -13.90 14.57 -16.88
C ALA A 5 -14.04 13.26 -17.71
N PRO A 6 -15.08 13.13 -18.57
CA PRO A 6 -15.65 11.85 -19.05
C PRO A 6 -14.79 10.97 -19.97
N ASN A 7 -13.63 11.41 -20.43
CA ASN A 7 -12.89 10.74 -21.53
C ASN A 7 -11.64 9.97 -21.05
N GLN A 8 -11.77 9.06 -20.07
CA GLN A 8 -10.63 8.44 -19.36
C GLN A 8 -10.41 6.93 -19.53
N LEU A 9 -11.10 6.22 -20.43
CA LEU A 9 -10.75 4.83 -20.76
C LEU A 9 -9.27 4.69 -21.19
N LEU A 10 -8.76 5.70 -21.90
CA LEU A 10 -7.37 5.80 -22.35
C LEU A 10 -6.38 6.04 -21.19
N LEU A 11 -6.83 6.56 -20.04
CA LEU A 11 -5.95 6.91 -18.95
C LEU A 11 -5.50 5.70 -18.13
N MET A 12 -6.21 4.58 -18.05
CA MET A 12 -5.61 3.41 -17.37
C MET A 12 -4.32 2.89 -18.03
N THR A 13 -4.09 3.24 -19.29
CA THR A 13 -3.02 2.71 -20.13
C THR A 13 -2.05 3.76 -20.68
N LEU A 14 -2.33 5.07 -20.63
CA LEU A 14 -1.36 6.06 -21.13
C LEU A 14 -0.24 6.38 -20.11
N PRO A 15 1.01 6.64 -20.57
CA PRO A 15 2.07 7.16 -19.71
C PRO A 15 1.65 8.49 -19.08
N ALA A 16 2.16 8.77 -17.87
CA ALA A 16 1.82 10.01 -17.16
C ALA A 16 2.32 11.23 -17.97
N PRO A 17 1.56 12.34 -18.01
CA PRO A 17 2.02 13.55 -18.69
C PRO A 17 3.27 14.08 -17.99
N SER A 18 4.35 14.28 -18.75
CA SER A 18 5.58 14.90 -18.28
C SER A 18 5.37 16.41 -18.08
N SER A 19 5.34 16.87 -16.84
CA SER A 19 5.30 18.31 -16.53
C SER A 19 6.68 18.94 -16.75
N ARG A 20 6.95 19.41 -17.97
CA ARG A 20 7.97 20.42 -18.24
C ARG A 20 7.37 21.53 -19.08
N LEU A 21 6.69 22.45 -18.41
CA LEU A 21 6.45 23.80 -18.91
C LEU A 21 6.83 24.76 -17.79
N SER A 22 8.08 25.21 -17.86
CA SER A 22 8.55 26.38 -17.11
C SER A 22 7.81 27.59 -17.66
N VAL A 23 7.01 28.25 -16.82
CA VAL A 23 6.57 29.61 -17.09
C VAL A 23 7.30 30.51 -16.10
N LEU A 24 8.27 31.24 -16.65
CA LEU A 24 8.89 32.41 -16.04
C LEU A 24 7.82 33.51 -15.94
N LEU A 25 7.69 34.14 -14.77
CA LEU A 25 7.23 35.53 -14.71
C LEU A 25 7.91 36.26 -13.53
N LEU A 26 8.64 37.33 -13.87
CA LEU A 26 9.04 38.46 -13.02
C LEU A 26 7.86 38.87 -12.12
N GLY A 27 7.99 39.23 -10.86
CA GLY A 27 8.99 40.10 -10.23
C GLY A 27 8.27 41.39 -9.79
N LEU A 28 8.32 41.73 -8.49
CA LEU A 28 8.29 43.11 -8.00
C LEU A 28 8.54 43.18 -6.49
N LEU A 29 9.38 44.14 -6.14
CA LEU A 29 9.88 44.52 -4.82
C LEU A 29 8.77 44.99 -3.87
N GLY A 30 9.03 44.82 -2.58
CA GLY A 30 8.41 45.58 -1.50
C GLY A 30 9.26 45.47 -0.23
N MET A 31 10.16 46.42 -0.03
CA MET A 31 10.92 46.62 1.21
C MET A 31 10.06 47.25 2.31
N GLY A 32 10.39 46.92 3.56
CA GLY A 32 9.91 47.57 4.78
C GLY A 32 9.54 46.52 5.81
N GLY A 33 9.97 46.54 7.06
CA GLY A 33 10.69 47.52 7.86
C GLY A 33 10.73 46.93 9.27
N ILE A 34 11.79 47.25 9.98
CA ILE A 34 12.20 46.69 11.28
C ILE A 34 11.20 47.11 12.38
N THR A 35 10.97 46.25 13.38
CA THR A 35 11.19 46.58 14.81
C THR A 35 10.92 45.36 15.69
N ALA A 36 11.95 45.05 16.48
CA ALA A 36 11.84 44.23 17.67
C ALA A 36 11.19 45.06 18.78
N SER A 37 10.40 44.42 19.62
CA SER A 37 10.29 44.85 21.02
C SER A 37 10.06 43.64 21.92
N CYS A 38 11.01 43.48 22.83
CA CYS A 38 10.92 42.61 23.98
C CYS A 38 9.92 43.19 24.98
N GLN A 39 9.18 42.33 25.69
CA GLN A 39 9.04 42.48 27.14
C GLN A 39 8.48 41.22 27.79
N SER A 40 9.25 40.77 28.77
CA SER A 40 8.91 39.86 29.84
C SER A 40 8.10 40.55 30.93
N ALA A 41 7.25 39.79 31.61
CA ALA A 41 6.80 39.87 33.01
C ALA A 41 5.37 39.29 33.03
N GLY A 42 4.90 38.54 34.02
CA GLY A 42 5.41 38.14 35.31
C GLY A 42 4.52 36.96 35.75
N GLY A 43 4.96 36.22 36.76
CA GLY A 43 4.19 35.12 37.30
C GLY A 43 2.95 35.59 38.05
N GLU A 44 1.93 34.74 38.07
CA GLU A 44 1.06 34.63 39.23
C GLU A 44 0.60 33.18 39.41
N VAL A 45 0.63 32.79 40.67
CA VAL A 45 0.24 31.52 41.26
C VAL A 45 -1.29 31.46 41.34
N ALA A 46 -1.84 30.26 41.16
CA ALA A 46 -2.81 29.61 42.06
C ALA A 46 -3.95 28.89 41.34
N ALA A 47 -4.44 27.88 42.07
CA ALA A 47 -5.73 27.22 41.96
C ALA A 47 -5.84 26.13 40.89
N ALA A 48 -5.39 24.95 41.32
CA ALA A 48 -5.96 23.67 40.92
C ALA A 48 -7.49 23.73 40.83
N ARG A 49 -8.02 23.39 39.66
CA ARG A 49 -9.38 22.88 39.50
C ARG A 49 -9.30 21.53 38.80
N GLN A 50 -9.39 20.47 39.60
CA GLN A 50 -9.69 19.13 39.13
C GLN A 50 -11.08 19.18 38.49
N SER A 51 -11.14 19.09 37.17
CA SER A 51 -12.39 18.79 36.46
C SER A 51 -12.42 17.28 36.25
N THR A 52 -12.99 16.57 37.22
CA THR A 52 -13.39 15.17 37.07
C THR A 52 -14.66 15.12 36.22
N ALA A 53 -14.49 15.07 34.90
CA ALA A 53 -15.56 14.67 34.00
C ALA A 53 -15.76 13.16 34.16
N VAL A 54 -16.78 12.77 34.93
CA VAL A 54 -17.27 11.39 34.97
C VAL A 54 -18.00 11.14 33.66
N ALA A 55 -17.30 10.56 32.68
CA ALA A 55 -17.93 10.02 31.49
C ALA A 55 -18.74 8.78 31.90
N LEU A 56 -20.07 8.89 31.88
CA LEU A 56 -20.97 7.75 31.97
C LEU A 56 -20.72 6.86 30.75
N ALA A 57 -19.90 5.83 30.93
CA ALA A 57 -19.74 4.77 29.96
C ALA A 57 -21.05 3.96 29.91
N VAL A 58 -21.80 4.14 28.83
CA VAL A 58 -22.88 3.21 28.47
C VAL A 58 -22.21 1.87 28.14
N PRO A 59 -22.55 0.76 28.83
CA PRO A 59 -21.98 -0.53 28.51
C PRO A 59 -22.58 -0.98 27.17
N VAL A 60 -21.82 -0.81 26.09
CA VAL A 60 -22.10 -1.52 24.84
C VAL A 60 -21.67 -2.95 25.06
N ALA A 61 -22.64 -3.82 25.34
CA ALA A 61 -22.42 -5.25 25.48
C ALA A 61 -21.68 -5.78 24.23
N PRO A 62 -20.66 -6.64 24.37
CA PRO A 62 -20.07 -7.30 23.23
C PRO A 62 -21.10 -8.27 22.66
N THR A 63 -21.75 -7.87 21.57
CA THR A 63 -22.41 -8.83 20.70
C THR A 63 -21.32 -9.65 20.04
N SER A 64 -21.00 -10.79 20.64
CA SER A 64 -20.25 -11.88 20.02
C SER A 64 -21.06 -12.41 18.84
N ALA A 65 -21.08 -11.66 17.74
CA ALA A 65 -21.52 -12.17 16.47
C ALA A 65 -20.59 -13.32 16.12
N VAL A 66 -21.15 -14.53 16.03
CA VAL A 66 -20.49 -15.69 15.42
C VAL A 66 -19.82 -15.21 14.13
N ASP A 67 -18.51 -15.44 14.03
CA ASP A 67 -17.65 -14.91 12.97
C ASP A 67 -18.00 -15.61 11.65
N SER A 68 -19.08 -15.18 11.01
CA SER A 68 -19.44 -15.61 9.66
C SER A 68 -18.23 -15.37 8.76
N LEU A 69 -17.87 -16.34 7.92
CA LEU A 69 -16.82 -16.18 6.90
C LEU A 69 -17.28 -15.34 5.71
N ALA A 70 -18.54 -14.89 5.70
CA ALA A 70 -19.08 -14.03 4.65
C ALA A 70 -18.36 -12.66 4.63
N PRO A 71 -17.96 -12.15 3.46
CA PRO A 71 -17.42 -10.80 3.35
C PRO A 71 -18.41 -9.75 3.86
N THR A 72 -17.91 -8.75 4.57
CA THR A 72 -18.67 -7.60 5.04
C THR A 72 -19.12 -6.75 3.83
N PRO A 73 -20.42 -6.42 3.69
CA PRO A 73 -20.89 -5.55 2.63
C PRO A 73 -20.18 -4.18 2.66
N LEU A 74 -19.79 -3.68 1.49
CA LEU A 74 -19.08 -2.43 1.36
C LEU A 74 -20.02 -1.32 0.87
N VAL A 75 -19.99 -0.18 1.55
CA VAL A 75 -20.72 1.02 1.11
C VAL A 75 -20.21 1.45 -0.28
N PRO A 76 -21.05 1.60 -1.31
CA PRO A 76 -20.60 2.07 -2.62
C PRO A 76 -19.84 3.40 -2.52
N LEU A 77 -18.81 3.59 -3.34
CA LEU A 77 -18.10 4.88 -3.35
C LEU A 77 -19.04 5.98 -3.86
N PRO A 78 -19.16 7.11 -3.14
CA PRO A 78 -19.95 8.23 -3.61
C PRO A 78 -19.27 8.87 -4.83
N ASP A 79 -20.08 9.47 -5.69
CA ASP A 79 -19.64 10.35 -6.79
C ASP A 79 -18.65 9.72 -7.80
N VAL A 80 -18.64 8.39 -7.94
CA VAL A 80 -17.89 7.73 -9.01
C VAL A 80 -18.64 7.90 -10.34
N PRO A 81 -18.02 8.50 -11.38
CA PRO A 81 -18.68 8.68 -12.68
C PRO A 81 -19.16 7.35 -13.28
N PRO A 82 -20.36 7.30 -13.89
CA PRO A 82 -20.88 6.07 -14.51
C PRO A 82 -19.94 5.44 -15.53
N GLU A 83 -19.22 6.26 -16.29
CA GLU A 83 -18.26 5.83 -17.30
C GLU A 83 -17.08 5.08 -16.66
N LEU A 84 -16.63 5.56 -15.48
CA LEU A 84 -15.58 4.89 -14.72
C LEU A 84 -16.07 3.56 -14.15
N ARG A 85 -17.32 3.50 -13.65
CA ARG A 85 -17.90 2.22 -13.19
C ARG A 85 -18.01 1.21 -14.32
N ALA A 86 -18.45 1.64 -15.50
CA ALA A 86 -18.52 0.80 -16.70
C ALA A 86 -17.12 0.28 -17.11
N ALA A 87 -16.11 1.15 -17.09
CA ALA A 87 -14.73 0.76 -17.39
C ALA A 87 -14.16 -0.27 -16.39
N VAL A 88 -14.48 -0.12 -15.10
CA VAL A 88 -14.09 -1.09 -14.06
C VAL A 88 -14.81 -2.43 -14.26
N ALA A 89 -16.09 -2.40 -14.62
CA ALA A 89 -16.86 -3.61 -14.93
C ALA A 89 -16.29 -4.35 -16.16
N GLU A 90 -15.94 -3.62 -17.22
CA GLU A 90 -15.29 -4.17 -18.41
C GLU A 90 -13.91 -4.75 -18.07
N LEU A 91 -13.10 -4.04 -17.29
CA LEU A 91 -11.82 -4.57 -16.79
C LEU A 91 -12.03 -5.87 -16.03
N ARG A 92 -13.03 -5.94 -15.12
CA ARG A 92 -13.36 -7.17 -14.39
C ARG A 92 -13.73 -8.31 -15.33
N GLY A 93 -14.49 -8.02 -16.39
CA GLY A 93 -14.80 -8.99 -17.45
C GLY A 93 -13.54 -9.54 -18.12
N ARG A 94 -12.59 -8.66 -18.46
CA ARG A 94 -11.30 -9.07 -19.05
C ARG A 94 -10.41 -9.87 -18.09
N LEU A 95 -10.40 -9.52 -16.80
CA LEU A 95 -9.65 -10.25 -15.76
C LEU A 95 -10.11 -11.72 -15.62
N GLY A 96 -11.36 -12.01 -16.00
CA GLY A 96 -11.86 -13.37 -16.11
C GLY A 96 -12.03 -14.11 -14.77
N PRO A 97 -12.09 -15.45 -14.78
CA PRO A 97 -12.43 -16.27 -13.61
C PRO A 97 -11.43 -16.16 -12.45
N GLU A 98 -10.16 -15.83 -12.74
CA GLU A 98 -9.13 -15.64 -11.70
C GLU A 98 -9.43 -14.46 -10.74
N ALA A 99 -10.23 -13.50 -11.19
CA ALA A 99 -10.72 -12.38 -10.39
C ALA A 99 -12.13 -12.60 -9.82
N ALA A 100 -12.72 -13.80 -9.96
CA ALA A 100 -14.11 -14.05 -9.51
C ALA A 100 -14.32 -13.74 -8.02
N ALA A 101 -13.35 -14.14 -7.18
CA ALA A 101 -13.35 -13.89 -5.74
C ALA A 101 -12.92 -12.47 -5.35
N LEU A 102 -12.41 -11.66 -6.29
CA LEU A 102 -12.16 -10.24 -6.05
C LEU A 102 -13.49 -9.49 -6.14
N ARG A 103 -13.95 -8.97 -5.00
CA ARG A 103 -15.21 -8.25 -4.89
C ARG A 103 -15.24 -7.03 -5.83
N PRO A 104 -16.33 -6.82 -6.59
CA PRO A 104 -16.45 -5.67 -7.50
C PRO A 104 -16.20 -4.32 -6.83
N GLU A 105 -16.69 -4.13 -5.60
CA GLU A 105 -16.56 -2.89 -4.83
C GLU A 105 -15.11 -2.64 -4.42
N VAL A 106 -14.36 -3.71 -4.12
CA VAL A 106 -12.93 -3.63 -3.81
C VAL A 106 -12.14 -3.28 -5.06
N LEU A 107 -12.46 -3.88 -6.21
CA LEU A 107 -11.84 -3.52 -7.49
C LEU A 107 -12.15 -2.08 -7.90
N GLU A 108 -13.38 -1.59 -7.70
CA GLU A 108 -13.76 -0.20 -7.96
C GLU A 108 -12.94 0.77 -7.10
N ARG A 109 -12.92 0.55 -5.77
CA ARG A 109 -12.09 1.34 -4.84
C ARG A 109 -10.62 1.33 -5.25
N ALA A 110 -10.15 0.17 -5.69
CA ALA A 110 -8.78 -0.01 -6.12
C ALA A 110 -8.43 0.82 -7.36
N CYS A 111 -9.29 0.75 -8.37
CA CYS A 111 -9.16 1.49 -9.62
C CYS A 111 -9.27 3.01 -9.42
N VAL A 112 -10.27 3.46 -8.65
CA VAL A 112 -10.49 4.90 -8.36
C VAL A 112 -9.26 5.50 -7.67
N GLY A 113 -8.76 4.87 -6.60
CA GLY A 113 -7.60 5.41 -5.92
C GLY A 113 -6.30 5.30 -6.72
N TYR A 114 -6.13 4.24 -7.53
CA TYR A 114 -5.03 4.16 -8.48
C TYR A 114 -5.03 5.34 -9.48
N LEU A 115 -6.19 5.67 -10.05
CA LEU A 115 -6.33 6.81 -10.97
C LEU A 115 -6.04 8.14 -10.29
N ASN A 116 -6.57 8.36 -9.07
CA ASN A 116 -6.31 9.57 -8.29
C ASN A 116 -4.82 9.76 -8.01
N LEU A 117 -4.14 8.69 -7.61
CA LEU A 117 -2.71 8.72 -7.30
C LEU A 117 -1.85 8.92 -8.55
N ARG A 118 -2.29 8.37 -9.69
CA ARG A 118 -1.65 8.60 -10.98
C ARG A 118 -1.78 10.05 -11.43
N GLN A 119 -2.98 10.63 -11.34
CA GLN A 119 -3.23 12.03 -11.66
C GLN A 119 -2.40 12.97 -10.78
N ALA A 120 -2.23 12.61 -9.50
CA ALA A 120 -1.41 13.35 -8.56
C ALA A 120 0.11 13.14 -8.75
N GLY A 121 0.55 12.39 -9.78
CA GLY A 121 1.97 12.10 -10.02
C GLY A 121 2.64 11.23 -8.95
N ARG A 122 1.85 10.50 -8.15
CA ARG A 122 2.35 9.66 -7.04
C ARG A 122 2.67 8.22 -7.47
N ILE A 123 2.45 7.90 -8.75
CA ILE A 123 2.76 6.60 -9.37
C ILE A 123 3.73 6.84 -10.53
N SER A 124 4.97 6.36 -10.39
CA SER A 124 5.99 6.52 -11.43
C SER A 124 5.88 5.53 -12.58
N ARG A 125 5.29 4.34 -12.36
CA ARG A 125 5.14 3.29 -13.38
C ARG A 125 3.72 2.74 -13.45
N PRO A 126 2.87 3.28 -14.34
CA PRO A 126 1.47 2.86 -14.42
C PRO A 126 1.31 1.54 -15.18
N GLY A 127 0.50 0.62 -14.64
CA GLY A 127 0.07 -0.58 -15.36
C GLY A 127 -0.22 -1.79 -14.48
N ILE A 128 0.47 -1.95 -13.35
CA ILE A 128 0.26 -3.07 -12.41
C ILE A 128 -0.29 -2.53 -11.10
N LEU A 129 -1.29 -3.24 -10.59
CA LEU A 129 -1.99 -2.93 -9.36
C LEU A 129 -2.10 -4.19 -8.51
N ALA A 130 -1.58 -4.14 -7.28
CA ALA A 130 -1.78 -5.21 -6.31
C ALA A 130 -2.93 -4.85 -5.37
N VAL A 131 -3.89 -5.76 -5.22
CA VAL A 131 -5.08 -5.58 -4.38
C VAL A 131 -5.15 -6.73 -3.39
N ALA A 132 -5.15 -6.41 -2.10
CA ALA A 132 -5.33 -7.35 -1.02
C ALA A 132 -6.66 -7.05 -0.31
N ASP A 133 -7.59 -8.00 -0.40
CA ASP A 133 -8.88 -7.94 0.30
C ASP A 133 -8.74 -8.62 1.66
N MET A 134 -8.45 -7.86 2.72
CA MET A 134 -8.20 -8.39 4.06
C MET A 134 -9.46 -8.80 4.81
N ASP A 135 -10.64 -8.52 4.26
CA ASP A 135 -11.91 -9.02 4.79
C ASP A 135 -11.99 -10.54 4.67
N LEU A 136 -11.47 -11.05 3.53
CA LEU A 136 -11.42 -12.48 3.27
C LEU A 136 -10.52 -13.16 4.30
N PRO A 137 -10.87 -14.37 4.74
CA PRO A 137 -10.08 -15.12 5.71
C PRO A 137 -8.67 -15.41 5.18
N SER A 138 -7.69 -15.50 6.09
CA SER A 138 -6.28 -15.75 5.76
C SER A 138 -6.01 -17.17 5.25
N SER A 139 -7.02 -18.04 5.29
CA SER A 139 -7.03 -19.37 4.67
C SER A 139 -7.19 -19.30 3.14
N GLU A 140 -7.67 -18.19 2.61
CA GLU A 140 -8.01 -18.05 1.19
C GLU A 140 -7.00 -17.19 0.41
N PRO A 141 -6.84 -17.42 -0.91
CA PRO A 141 -6.13 -16.49 -1.77
C PRO A 141 -6.88 -15.16 -1.86
N ARG A 142 -6.32 -14.14 -1.20
CA ARG A 142 -6.93 -12.81 -1.02
C ARG A 142 -6.05 -11.63 -1.48
N LEU A 143 -4.96 -11.93 -2.19
CA LEU A 143 -4.14 -10.97 -2.92
C LEU A 143 -4.22 -11.25 -4.41
N TRP A 144 -4.42 -10.19 -5.20
CA TRP A 144 -4.31 -10.21 -6.65
C TRP A 144 -3.25 -9.22 -7.11
N VAL A 145 -2.48 -9.59 -8.13
CA VAL A 145 -1.62 -8.68 -8.89
C VAL A 145 -2.19 -8.59 -10.29
N LEU A 146 -2.64 -7.40 -10.67
CA LEU A 146 -3.40 -7.15 -11.89
C LEU A 146 -2.54 -6.39 -12.89
N ASP A 147 -2.49 -6.84 -14.14
CA ASP A 147 -2.09 -6.01 -15.27
C ASP A 147 -3.33 -5.29 -15.81
N LEU A 148 -3.42 -3.99 -15.52
CA LEU A 148 -4.54 -3.14 -15.91
C LEU A 148 -4.56 -2.86 -17.42
N ARG A 149 -3.41 -2.98 -18.10
CA ARG A 149 -3.30 -2.76 -19.54
C ARG A 149 -3.77 -4.00 -20.28
N ALA A 150 -3.20 -5.15 -19.94
CA ALA A 150 -3.57 -6.43 -20.52
C ALA A 150 -4.95 -6.90 -20.06
N GLY A 151 -5.44 -6.39 -18.92
CA GLY A 151 -6.67 -6.87 -18.29
C GLY A 151 -6.50 -8.30 -17.78
N GLN A 152 -5.36 -8.61 -17.17
CA GLN A 152 -5.00 -9.97 -16.74
C GLN A 152 -4.68 -10.03 -15.25
N VAL A 153 -5.05 -11.13 -14.58
CA VAL A 153 -4.53 -11.47 -13.26
C VAL A 153 -3.15 -12.12 -13.45
N LEU A 154 -2.09 -11.45 -13.02
CA LEU A 154 -0.72 -11.98 -13.06
C LEU A 154 -0.48 -12.99 -11.94
N HIS A 155 -1.00 -12.70 -10.74
CA HIS A 155 -0.87 -13.56 -9.57
C HIS A 155 -2.12 -13.49 -8.70
N ARG A 156 -2.47 -14.64 -8.11
CA ARG A 156 -3.43 -14.77 -7.02
C ARG A 156 -2.77 -15.56 -5.89
N SER A 157 -2.78 -15.03 -4.68
CA SER A 157 -1.98 -15.57 -3.56
C SER A 157 -2.70 -15.40 -2.23
N PRO A 158 -2.51 -16.30 -1.25
CA PRO A 158 -2.77 -15.97 0.14
C PRO A 158 -1.79 -14.87 0.59
N VAL A 159 -2.20 -14.08 1.56
CA VAL A 159 -1.34 -13.05 2.19
C VAL A 159 -1.69 -12.95 3.66
N ALA A 160 -0.69 -12.97 4.54
CA ALA A 160 -0.91 -12.83 5.97
C ALA A 160 -1.16 -11.38 6.38
N HIS A 161 -1.87 -11.18 7.49
CA HIS A 161 -2.04 -9.88 8.16
C HIS A 161 -1.32 -9.88 9.52
N GLY A 162 -1.26 -8.72 10.17
CA GLY A 162 -0.66 -8.59 11.51
C GLY A 162 -1.53 -9.17 12.62
N ARG A 163 -0.95 -9.85 13.61
CA ARG A 163 -1.67 -10.48 14.73
C ARG A 163 -2.55 -9.53 15.55
N GLY A 164 -2.26 -8.24 15.53
CA GLY A 164 -3.11 -7.23 16.18
C GLY A 164 -4.42 -6.97 15.44
N SER A 165 -4.58 -7.54 14.23
CA SER A 165 -5.77 -7.43 13.39
C SER A 165 -6.78 -8.55 13.59
N GLY A 166 -6.39 -9.67 14.18
CA GLY A 166 -7.19 -10.89 14.31
C GLY A 166 -6.37 -12.12 13.93
N ASP A 167 -7.03 -13.28 14.00
CA ASP A 167 -6.43 -14.59 13.68
C ASP A 167 -6.78 -14.99 12.23
N LEU A 168 -7.95 -15.61 12.02
CA LEU A 168 -8.41 -16.01 10.69
C LEU A 168 -8.78 -14.80 9.83
N ARG A 169 -9.61 -13.90 10.38
CA ARG A 169 -10.04 -12.66 9.72
C ARG A 169 -9.38 -11.45 10.35
N ALA A 170 -9.00 -10.48 9.51
CA ALA A 170 -8.57 -9.19 9.98
C ALA A 170 -9.79 -8.32 10.29
N ARG A 171 -10.09 -8.13 11.57
CA ARG A 171 -11.22 -7.31 12.04
C ARG A 171 -10.79 -5.94 12.55
N ARG A 172 -9.52 -5.80 12.93
CA ARG A 172 -8.97 -4.55 13.46
C ARG A 172 -7.81 -4.05 12.60
N PHE A 173 -7.82 -2.78 12.27
CA PHE A 173 -6.73 -2.14 11.54
C PHE A 173 -6.24 -0.94 12.31
N SER A 174 -4.94 -0.65 12.23
CA SER A 174 -4.36 0.45 13.00
C SER A 174 -3.08 0.95 12.37
N ASN A 175 -2.94 2.27 12.30
CA ASN A 175 -1.72 2.97 11.92
C ASN A 175 -0.76 3.20 13.11
N THR A 176 -1.17 2.86 14.33
CA THR A 176 -0.41 3.14 15.55
C THR A 176 0.86 2.30 15.62
N ILE A 177 1.97 2.93 15.99
CA ILE A 177 3.26 2.25 16.20
C ILE A 177 3.09 1.16 17.27
N LYS A 178 3.72 0.00 17.06
CA LYS A 178 3.65 -1.19 17.94
C LYS A 178 2.26 -1.85 18.09
N SER A 179 1.22 -1.42 17.37
CA SER A 179 -0.12 -2.04 17.42
C SER A 179 -0.16 -3.50 16.96
N ALA A 180 0.85 -3.92 16.20
CA ALA A 180 0.91 -5.21 15.49
C ALA A 180 -0.26 -5.45 14.50
N CYS A 181 -1.07 -4.44 14.21
CA CYS A 181 -2.14 -4.50 13.21
C CYS A 181 -1.61 -4.24 11.81
N THR A 182 -2.27 -4.78 10.80
CA THR A 182 -2.18 -4.25 9.44
C THR A 182 -2.79 -2.84 9.39
N SER A 183 -2.23 -1.97 8.54
CA SER A 183 -2.83 -0.68 8.18
C SER A 183 -3.52 -0.77 6.83
N LEU A 184 -4.66 -0.12 6.67
CA LEU A 184 -5.41 -0.12 5.42
C LEU A 184 -4.92 0.99 4.48
N GLY A 185 -5.36 0.92 3.23
CA GLY A 185 -5.16 1.99 2.26
C GLY A 185 -4.08 1.71 1.22
N PHE A 186 -3.65 2.78 0.57
CA PHE A 186 -2.74 2.78 -0.57
C PHE A 186 -1.28 2.83 -0.14
N TYR A 187 -0.47 1.94 -0.70
CA TYR A 187 0.96 1.88 -0.48
C TYR A 187 1.73 1.99 -1.78
N ARG A 188 2.77 2.82 -1.78
CA ARG A 188 3.81 2.79 -2.80
C ARG A 188 4.91 1.84 -2.37
N THR A 189 5.24 0.87 -3.21
CA THR A 189 6.44 0.06 -2.97
C THR A 189 7.72 0.87 -3.22
N GLN A 190 8.76 0.62 -2.43
CA GLN A 190 10.08 1.23 -2.59
C GLN A 190 11.14 0.15 -2.80
N ASP A 191 12.41 0.48 -2.52
CA ASP A 191 13.55 -0.40 -2.71
C ASP A 191 13.37 -1.75 -2.01
N THR A 192 13.91 -2.78 -2.66
CA THR A 192 14.05 -4.10 -2.06
C THR A 192 15.28 -4.13 -1.16
N TYR A 193 15.22 -4.91 -0.10
CA TYR A 193 16.39 -5.26 0.71
C TYR A 193 16.35 -6.75 1.05
N ARG A 194 17.49 -7.30 1.45
CA ARG A 194 17.57 -8.66 1.98
C ARG A 194 17.70 -8.60 3.49
N GLY A 195 16.78 -9.27 4.20
CA GLY A 195 16.82 -9.41 5.65
C GLY A 195 16.57 -10.86 6.06
N LYS A 196 16.20 -11.08 7.32
CA LYS A 196 15.89 -12.42 7.86
C LYS A 196 14.79 -13.18 7.12
N HIS A 197 13.92 -12.46 6.41
CA HIS A 197 12.83 -13.01 5.61
C HIS A 197 13.18 -13.13 4.12
N GLY A 198 14.46 -13.04 3.75
CA GLY A 198 14.88 -13.03 2.34
C GLY A 198 14.65 -11.67 1.68
N LEU A 199 14.23 -11.68 0.41
CA LEU A 199 13.91 -10.45 -0.32
C LEU A 199 12.64 -9.84 0.26
N SER A 200 12.75 -8.58 0.67
CA SER A 200 11.63 -7.80 1.21
C SER A 200 11.55 -6.48 0.47
N ARG A 201 10.36 -5.90 0.42
CA ARG A 201 10.11 -4.61 -0.22
C ARG A 201 9.47 -3.63 0.75
N ARG A 202 10.06 -2.44 0.86
CA ARG A 202 9.54 -1.41 1.75
C ARG A 202 8.22 -0.86 1.23
N LEU A 203 7.29 -0.58 2.15
CA LEU A 203 5.98 -0.01 1.83
C LEU A 203 5.87 1.39 2.42
N ARG A 204 5.66 2.39 1.56
CA ARG A 204 5.32 3.75 1.97
C ARG A 204 3.82 3.93 1.88
N GLY A 205 3.17 4.13 3.02
CA GLY A 205 1.75 4.52 3.06
C GLY A 205 1.52 5.88 2.42
N LEU A 206 0.42 6.00 1.68
CA LEU A 206 0.07 7.20 0.92
C LEU A 206 -1.16 7.92 1.48
N ASP A 207 -1.82 7.35 2.48
CA ASP A 207 -3.06 7.84 3.08
C ASP A 207 -2.77 8.38 4.48
N ALA A 208 -2.90 9.70 4.63
CA ALA A 208 -2.66 10.40 5.89
C ALA A 208 -3.58 9.88 6.99
N GLY A 209 -3.03 9.69 8.20
CA GLY A 209 -3.73 9.12 9.34
C GLY A 209 -3.98 7.61 9.27
N GLN A 210 -4.08 7.03 8.07
CA GLN A 210 -4.47 5.62 7.87
C GLN A 210 -3.27 4.67 7.74
N ASN A 211 -2.23 5.06 7.01
CA ASN A 211 -1.03 4.23 6.84
C ASN A 211 0.28 5.02 6.74
N ASP A 212 0.26 6.33 6.99
CA ASP A 212 1.45 7.20 6.92
C ASP A 212 2.59 6.83 7.90
N ASN A 213 2.33 5.99 8.91
CA ASN A 213 3.38 5.44 9.79
C ASN A 213 4.03 4.16 9.25
N ALA A 214 3.62 3.63 8.10
CA ALA A 214 4.09 2.34 7.58
C ALA A 214 5.63 2.19 7.59
N LEU A 215 6.36 3.21 7.11
CA LEU A 215 7.82 3.21 7.12
C LEU A 215 8.40 3.24 8.53
N ARG A 216 7.89 4.12 9.41
CA ARG A 216 8.29 4.20 10.83
C ARG A 216 8.02 2.90 11.59
N ARG A 217 7.04 2.13 11.12
CA ARG A 217 6.64 0.84 11.67
C ARG A 217 7.37 -0.34 11.03
N TYR A 218 8.31 -0.09 10.11
CA TYR A 218 9.01 -1.11 9.35
C TYR A 218 8.06 -2.07 8.62
N VAL A 219 6.92 -1.56 8.13
CA VAL A 219 5.98 -2.34 7.32
C VAL A 219 6.60 -2.58 5.95
N VAL A 220 6.74 -3.86 5.62
CA VAL A 220 7.34 -4.34 4.38
C VAL A 220 6.50 -5.48 3.83
N LEU A 221 6.56 -5.72 2.54
CA LEU A 221 6.13 -7.00 1.97
C LEU A 221 7.30 -7.96 2.01
N HIS A 222 7.10 -9.16 2.55
CA HIS A 222 8.14 -10.18 2.68
C HIS A 222 7.58 -11.60 2.50
N SER A 223 8.45 -12.60 2.31
CA SER A 223 8.06 -14.01 2.42
C SER A 223 8.00 -14.49 3.86
N ALA A 224 7.16 -15.48 4.16
CA ALA A 224 7.18 -16.18 5.43
C ALA A 224 6.65 -17.62 5.32
N ASP A 225 7.29 -18.55 6.03
CA ASP A 225 6.94 -19.97 6.02
C ASP A 225 5.53 -20.24 6.55
N TYR A 226 5.03 -19.37 7.45
CA TYR A 226 3.68 -19.42 7.97
C TYR A 226 2.59 -19.03 6.95
N VAL A 227 2.94 -18.76 5.69
CA VAL A 227 2.01 -18.55 4.57
C VAL A 227 2.20 -19.60 3.48
N SER A 228 3.08 -20.59 3.69
CA SER A 228 3.28 -21.69 2.73
C SER A 228 2.04 -22.58 2.63
N ALA A 229 1.87 -23.25 1.49
CA ALA A 229 0.81 -24.25 1.30
C ALA A 229 0.81 -25.31 2.41
N ALA A 230 1.99 -25.86 2.74
CA ALA A 230 2.14 -26.83 3.81
C ALA A 230 1.74 -26.30 5.21
N TYR A 231 1.91 -24.99 5.46
CA TYR A 231 1.42 -24.39 6.70
C TYR A 231 -0.11 -24.24 6.68
N LEU A 232 -0.67 -23.74 5.57
CA LEU A 232 -2.11 -23.60 5.38
C LEU A 232 -2.83 -24.94 5.52
N GLU A 233 -2.31 -26.01 4.92
CA GLU A 233 -2.86 -27.37 5.02
C GLU A 233 -2.86 -27.88 6.47
N ARG A 234 -1.78 -27.62 7.24
CA ARG A 234 -1.67 -28.10 8.62
C ARG A 234 -2.48 -27.29 9.62
N HIS A 235 -2.63 -25.99 9.40
CA HIS A 235 -3.20 -25.07 10.38
C HIS A 235 -4.58 -24.51 9.97
N GLY A 236 -5.03 -24.80 8.75
CA GLY A 236 -6.28 -24.28 8.18
C GLY A 236 -6.25 -22.79 7.84
N GLN A 237 -5.17 -22.06 8.14
CA GLN A 237 -5.03 -20.62 7.92
C GLN A 237 -3.56 -20.20 7.86
N ALA A 238 -3.28 -19.04 7.25
CA ALA A 238 -1.94 -18.46 7.34
C ALA A 238 -1.68 -17.93 8.76
N GLY A 239 -0.45 -18.05 9.24
CA GLY A 239 -0.02 -17.40 10.47
C GLY A 239 0.04 -15.87 10.33
N ASN A 240 0.28 -15.18 11.45
CA ASN A 240 0.18 -13.72 11.50
C ASN A 240 1.56 -13.06 11.71
N SER A 241 1.75 -11.91 11.05
CA SER A 241 2.94 -11.07 11.23
C SER A 241 2.76 -10.06 12.38
N ARG A 242 3.62 -9.04 12.47
CA ARG A 242 3.41 -7.86 13.34
C ARG A 242 2.91 -6.62 12.59
N GLY A 243 2.19 -6.83 11.49
CA GLY A 243 1.57 -5.77 10.67
C GLY A 243 2.08 -5.70 9.23
N CYS A 244 3.07 -6.53 8.88
CA CYS A 244 3.56 -6.68 7.51
C CYS A 244 2.65 -7.65 6.71
N PRO A 245 2.26 -7.32 5.48
CA PRO A 245 1.76 -8.35 4.58
C PRO A 245 2.88 -9.37 4.30
N ALA A 246 2.58 -10.66 4.41
CA ALA A 246 3.54 -11.73 4.13
C ALA A 246 3.02 -12.71 3.09
N LEU A 247 3.89 -13.16 2.20
CA LEU A 247 3.59 -14.02 1.07
C LEU A 247 4.16 -15.43 1.22
N PRO A 248 3.64 -16.42 0.48
CA PRO A 248 4.23 -17.75 0.39
C PRO A 248 5.70 -17.70 -0.10
N PRO A 249 6.61 -18.52 0.46
CA PRO A 249 8.01 -18.59 0.04
C PRO A 249 8.23 -19.02 -1.42
N ASP A 250 7.29 -19.74 -2.01
CA ASP A 250 7.32 -20.17 -3.41
C ASP A 250 6.82 -19.07 -4.37
N GLN A 251 5.95 -18.17 -3.90
CA GLN A 251 5.32 -17.15 -4.77
C GLN A 251 5.94 -15.76 -4.65
N TYR A 252 6.58 -15.40 -3.52
CA TYR A 252 6.99 -14.01 -3.27
C TYR A 252 7.91 -13.43 -4.34
N ARG A 253 8.81 -14.23 -4.93
CA ARG A 253 9.70 -13.75 -6.01
C ARG A 253 8.93 -13.45 -7.28
N ALA A 254 7.97 -14.29 -7.63
CA ALA A 254 7.11 -14.08 -8.79
C ALA A 254 6.20 -12.89 -8.56
N ILE A 255 5.65 -12.71 -7.35
CA ILE A 255 4.83 -11.53 -7.02
C ILE A 255 5.68 -10.26 -7.02
N MET A 256 6.86 -10.27 -6.38
CA MET A 256 7.75 -9.11 -6.32
C MET A 256 8.58 -8.88 -7.59
N GLY A 257 8.67 -9.86 -8.48
CA GLY A 257 9.59 -9.92 -9.62
C GLY A 257 9.22 -9.03 -10.80
N PRO A 258 7.95 -9.02 -11.27
CA PRO A 258 7.41 -8.00 -12.15
C PRO A 258 7.69 -6.59 -11.61
N TRP A 259 7.87 -6.46 -10.30
CA TRP A 259 8.20 -5.19 -9.67
C TRP A 259 9.69 -4.80 -9.75
N ALA A 260 10.57 -5.69 -10.20
CA ALA A 260 12.01 -5.46 -10.37
C ALA A 260 12.41 -5.18 -11.83
N ARG A 261 11.66 -5.69 -12.81
CA ARG A 261 12.06 -5.73 -14.24
C ARG A 261 12.04 -4.41 -15.00
N ALA A 262 11.76 -3.29 -14.36
CA ALA A 262 11.76 -1.97 -15.01
C ALA A 262 13.03 -1.12 -14.71
N ALA A 263 13.98 -1.69 -13.96
CA ALA A 263 15.28 -1.08 -13.66
C ALA A 263 16.42 -1.58 -14.58
N ALA A 264 16.15 -2.52 -15.48
CA ALA A 264 17.17 -3.12 -16.35
C ALA A 264 16.78 -2.99 -17.83
N CYS A 265 16.74 -1.75 -18.32
CA CYS A 265 16.92 -1.47 -19.75
C CYS A 265 17.94 -0.33 -19.88
N THR A 266 19.22 -0.69 -19.88
CA THR A 266 20.27 -0.06 -20.69
C THR A 266 21.49 -0.98 -20.68
N SER A 267 22.08 -1.15 -21.86
CA SER A 267 23.21 -2.01 -22.23
C SER A 267 22.95 -3.52 -22.31
N ALA A 268 22.60 -3.95 -23.51
CA ALA A 268 23.07 -5.23 -24.04
C ALA A 268 24.57 -5.09 -24.36
N ALA A 269 25.39 -6.09 -23.97
CA ALA A 269 26.61 -6.53 -24.66
C ALA A 269 27.13 -7.85 -24.03
N PRO A 270 27.92 -8.67 -24.74
CA PRO A 270 27.84 -10.14 -24.70
C PRO A 270 28.86 -10.84 -23.77
N ALA A 271 28.71 -12.16 -23.70
CA ALA A 271 29.50 -13.11 -22.92
C ALA A 271 31.03 -12.94 -23.06
N TRP A 272 31.75 -13.07 -21.93
CA TRP A 272 33.14 -13.53 -21.89
C TRP A 272 33.44 -14.34 -20.62
N SER A 273 34.41 -15.23 -20.77
CA SER A 273 34.83 -16.36 -19.93
C SER A 273 35.51 -16.04 -18.59
N ARG A 274 35.64 -17.10 -17.78
CA ARG A 274 36.36 -17.24 -16.51
C ARG A 274 37.75 -16.58 -16.45
N SER A 275 38.04 -15.92 -15.33
CA SER A 275 39.27 -16.10 -14.52
C SER A 275 39.12 -15.37 -13.19
N GLY A 276 39.58 -15.98 -12.10
CA GLY A 276 39.36 -15.50 -10.73
C GLY A 276 40.15 -14.23 -10.35
N SER A 277 39.66 -13.55 -9.32
CA SER A 277 40.45 -12.94 -8.25
C SER A 277 39.52 -12.39 -7.16
N MET A 278 40.01 -12.44 -5.92
CA MET A 278 39.36 -11.94 -4.71
C MET A 278 39.00 -10.45 -4.83
N LEU A 279 37.83 -10.06 -4.32
CA LEU A 279 37.49 -8.66 -4.06
C LEU A 279 37.22 -8.44 -2.57
N PRO A 280 37.63 -7.28 -2.01
CA PRO A 280 37.62 -7.03 -0.57
C PRO A 280 36.22 -6.70 -0.05
N LYS A 281 36.00 -7.00 1.24
CA LYS A 281 34.83 -6.55 2.00
C LYS A 281 34.74 -5.03 1.98
N GLN A 282 33.63 -4.50 1.46
CA GLN A 282 33.27 -3.08 1.55
C GLN A 282 32.42 -2.82 2.82
N PRO A 283 32.66 -1.72 3.55
CA PRO A 283 31.98 -1.41 4.81
C PRO A 283 30.56 -0.87 4.60
N SER A 284 29.77 -0.95 5.67
CA SER A 284 28.41 -0.45 5.80
C SER A 284 28.29 1.03 5.43
N GLY A 285 27.74 1.30 4.26
CA GLY A 285 27.37 2.63 3.80
C GLY A 285 26.16 2.52 2.89
N TRP A 286 25.07 3.16 3.30
CA TRP A 286 23.81 3.23 2.54
C TRP A 286 24.09 3.83 1.16
N ARG A 287 24.02 3.00 0.12
CA ARG A 287 24.00 3.47 -1.26
C ARG A 287 22.55 3.57 -1.72
N HIS A 288 22.10 4.79 -1.98
CA HIS A 288 20.93 5.06 -2.81
C HIS A 288 21.31 4.66 -4.25
N GLY A 289 20.76 3.57 -4.76
CA GLY A 289 21.02 3.08 -6.10
C GLY A 289 19.83 2.33 -6.67
N GLY A 290 19.32 2.84 -7.80
CA GLY A 290 18.36 2.14 -8.67
C GLY A 290 16.91 2.59 -8.46
N GLY A 291 16.33 3.26 -9.47
CA GLY A 291 15.03 3.92 -9.42
C GLY A 291 13.87 3.08 -8.87
N SER A 292 12.97 3.75 -8.14
CA SER A 292 11.81 3.13 -7.54
C SER A 292 10.86 2.62 -8.62
N ASN A 293 10.72 1.31 -8.70
CA ASN A 293 9.69 0.67 -9.50
C ASN A 293 8.38 0.76 -8.71
N ASP A 294 7.72 1.91 -8.84
CA ASP A 294 6.51 2.26 -8.10
C ASP A 294 5.32 1.43 -8.57
N TRP A 295 4.75 0.66 -7.64
CA TRP A 295 3.46 -0.01 -7.80
C TRP A 295 2.61 0.24 -6.57
N MET A 296 1.30 0.09 -6.75
CA MET A 296 0.31 0.32 -5.71
C MET A 296 -0.09 -1.00 -5.07
N VAL A 297 0.01 -1.10 -3.75
CA VAL A 297 -0.66 -2.15 -2.97
C VAL A 297 -1.83 -1.51 -2.25
N ILE A 298 -3.00 -2.12 -2.37
CA ILE A 298 -4.21 -1.67 -1.70
C ILE A 298 -4.58 -2.73 -0.69
N ILE A 299 -4.72 -2.31 0.55
CA ILE A 299 -5.18 -3.19 1.62
C ILE A 299 -6.57 -2.71 2.00
N HIS A 300 -7.55 -3.55 1.74
CA HIS A 300 -8.96 -3.29 1.92
C HIS A 300 -9.52 -4.09 3.11
N PRO A 301 -10.39 -3.53 3.96
CA PRO A 301 -11.03 -4.26 5.04
C PRO A 301 -12.08 -5.24 4.57
#